data_AF-A0A022PH04-F1
#
_entry.id   AF-A0A022PH04-F1
#
_cell.length_a   1.000
_cell.length_b   1.000
_cell.length_c   1.000
_cell.angle_alpha   90.00
_cell.angle_beta   90.00
_cell.angle_gamma   90.00
#
_symmetry.space_group_name_H-M   'P 1'
#
loop_
_entity.id
_entity.type
_entity.pdbx_description
1 polymer ?
#
loop_
_entity_poly.entity_id
_entity_poly.type
_entity_poly.pdbx_seq_one_letter_code
_entity_poly.pdbx_strand_id
1 'polypeptide(L)'
;MKRLLLLLSLFCLSFQNVAAPIETVSKLQFGDKWAFTREEVMLDCRANKALFVINPSTLVQYPLNDIATEMMQVGKVNAKSLDIILLDDSKNPTQKMSIEPFQQAALALCDKK
;
A
#
# COMPACT_ATOMS: atom_id res chain seq x y z
N MET A 1 17.20 47.74 3.87
CA MET A 1 17.32 46.79 2.72
C MET A 1 17.83 45.40 3.10
N LYS A 2 18.78 45.23 4.03
CA LYS A 2 19.28 43.90 4.47
C LYS A 2 18.25 42.97 5.15
N ARG A 3 17.30 43.53 5.92
CA ARG A 3 16.27 42.73 6.63
C ARG A 3 15.15 42.20 5.72
N LEU A 4 14.93 42.84 4.57
CA LEU A 4 13.91 42.42 3.60
C LEU A 4 14.38 41.23 2.75
N LEU A 5 15.69 41.15 2.48
CA LEU A 5 16.33 40.02 1.78
C LEU A 5 16.27 38.71 2.60
N LEU A 6 16.32 38.79 3.94
CA LEU A 6 16.22 37.64 4.84
C LEU A 6 14.81 37.04 4.93
N LEU A 7 13.77 37.84 4.68
CA LEU A 7 12.38 37.37 4.67
C LEU A 7 12.02 36.68 3.34
N LEU A 8 12.67 37.07 2.23
CA LEU A 8 12.45 36.46 0.92
C LEU A 8 13.06 35.05 0.80
N SER A 9 14.13 34.76 1.54
CA SER A 9 14.80 33.45 1.52
C SER A 9 14.03 32.33 2.23
N LEU A 10 12.99 32.65 3.01
CA LEU A 10 12.25 31.66 3.80
C LEU A 10 11.09 30.98 3.03
N PHE A 11 10.80 31.39 1.79
CA PHE A 11 9.59 30.98 1.07
C PHE A 11 9.77 29.85 0.04
N CYS A 12 10.99 29.29 -0.11
CA CYS A 12 11.32 28.46 -1.28
C CYS A 12 11.37 26.93 -1.07
N LEU A 13 10.99 26.37 0.08
CA LEU A 13 11.13 24.91 0.29
C LEU A 13 9.88 24.25 0.89
N SER A 14 8.72 24.51 0.30
CA SER A 14 7.55 23.65 0.50
C SER A 14 7.56 22.55 -0.55
N PHE A 15 8.38 21.51 -0.38
CA PHE A 15 8.20 20.28 -1.16
C PHE A 15 6.84 19.69 -0.75
N GLN A 16 5.83 19.88 -1.60
CA GLN A 16 4.56 19.19 -1.46
C GLN A 16 4.84 17.70 -1.68
N ASN A 17 4.97 16.95 -0.59
CA ASN A 17 4.97 15.50 -0.65
C ASN A 17 3.53 15.09 -0.99
N VAL A 18 3.22 14.94 -2.27
CA VAL A 18 1.97 14.33 -2.72
C VAL A 18 2.07 12.86 -2.31
N ALA A 19 1.34 12.50 -1.26
CA ALA A 19 1.17 11.09 -0.90
C ALA A 19 0.42 10.41 -2.05
N ALA A 20 0.80 9.18 -2.41
CA ALA A 20 -0.03 8.42 -3.34
C ALA A 20 -1.46 8.32 -2.79
N PRO A 21 -2.47 8.37 -3.66
CA PRO A 21 -3.81 8.08 -3.23
C PRO A 21 -3.86 6.63 -2.71
N ILE A 22 -4.40 6.46 -1.51
CA ILE A 22 -4.82 5.16 -1.00
C ILE A 22 -6.17 4.84 -1.64
N GLU A 23 -6.36 3.62 -2.14
CA GLU A 23 -7.58 3.22 -2.83
C GLU A 23 -8.25 2.03 -2.13
N THR A 24 -9.52 2.18 -1.76
CA THR A 24 -10.31 1.06 -1.21
C THR A 24 -10.84 0.20 -2.36
N VAL A 25 -10.57 -1.10 -2.28
CA VAL A 25 -11.08 -2.11 -3.22
C VAL A 25 -11.89 -3.16 -2.48
N SER A 26 -12.79 -3.84 -3.17
CA SER A 26 -13.71 -4.80 -2.56
C SER A 26 -13.83 -6.11 -3.32
N LYS A 27 -14.34 -7.12 -2.63
CA LYS A 27 -14.72 -8.42 -3.21
C LYS A 27 -15.69 -8.27 -4.38
N LEU A 28 -16.60 -7.31 -4.31
CA LEU A 28 -17.55 -7.03 -5.40
C LEU A 28 -16.82 -6.59 -6.69
N GLN A 29 -15.77 -5.78 -6.56
CA GLN A 29 -15.00 -5.27 -7.70
C GLN A 29 -14.13 -6.36 -8.35
N PHE A 30 -13.56 -7.28 -7.57
CA PHE A 30 -12.60 -8.28 -8.06
C PHE A 30 -13.21 -9.67 -8.31
N GLY A 31 -14.42 -9.94 -7.81
CA GLY A 31 -15.14 -11.19 -8.01
C GLY A 31 -14.31 -12.41 -7.61
N ASP A 32 -14.19 -13.38 -8.52
CA ASP A 32 -13.45 -14.63 -8.32
C ASP A 32 -11.95 -14.44 -8.11
N LYS A 33 -11.41 -13.25 -8.41
CA LYS A 33 -10.00 -12.92 -8.16
C LYS A 33 -9.76 -12.45 -6.73
N TRP A 34 -10.79 -12.32 -5.91
CA TRP A 34 -10.66 -11.83 -4.54
C TRP A 34 -9.84 -12.77 -3.65
N ALA A 35 -8.76 -12.27 -3.04
CA ALA A 35 -7.81 -13.10 -2.31
C ALA A 35 -7.86 -12.94 -0.79
N PHE A 36 -8.69 -12.04 -0.25
CA PHE A 36 -8.63 -11.67 1.17
C PHE A 36 -9.83 -12.19 1.98
N THR A 37 -9.59 -12.51 3.25
CA THR A 37 -10.66 -12.89 4.21
C THR A 37 -11.59 -11.73 4.57
N ARG A 38 -11.25 -10.50 4.18
CA ARG A 38 -12.07 -9.29 4.38
C ARG A 38 -12.94 -9.04 3.15
N GLU A 39 -14.03 -8.29 3.30
CA GLU A 39 -14.86 -7.89 2.14
C GLU A 39 -14.26 -6.73 1.36
N GLU A 40 -13.46 -5.89 2.02
CA GLU A 40 -12.75 -4.76 1.45
C GLU A 40 -11.39 -4.59 2.10
N VAL A 41 -10.48 -3.98 1.35
CA VAL A 41 -9.15 -3.58 1.82
C VAL A 41 -8.73 -2.26 1.17
N MET A 42 -7.80 -1.56 1.79
CA MET A 42 -7.16 -0.40 1.17
C MET A 42 -5.81 -0.79 0.57
N LEU A 43 -5.54 -0.33 -0.65
CA LEU A 43 -4.26 -0.48 -1.34
C LEU A 43 -3.44 0.80 -1.18
N ASP A 44 -2.15 0.64 -0.94
CA ASP A 44 -1.20 1.74 -0.76
C ASP A 44 0.09 1.45 -1.56
N CYS A 45 0.61 2.48 -2.22
CA CYS A 45 1.95 2.46 -2.81
C CYS A 45 2.85 3.54 -2.20
N ARG A 46 3.96 3.09 -1.59
CA ARG A 46 4.94 3.96 -0.94
C ARG A 46 6.17 4.21 -1.81
N ALA A 47 7.16 4.88 -1.24
CA ALA A 47 8.45 5.09 -1.90
C ALA A 47 9.03 3.75 -2.38
N ASN A 48 9.81 3.80 -3.45
CA ASN A 48 10.44 2.62 -4.09
C ASN A 48 9.44 1.53 -4.49
N LYS A 49 8.17 1.87 -4.75
CA LYS A 49 7.13 0.91 -5.12
C LYS A 49 6.91 -0.19 -4.06
N ALA A 50 7.06 0.14 -2.78
CA ALA A 50 6.65 -0.74 -1.70
C ALA A 50 5.12 -0.77 -1.62
N LEU A 51 4.52 -1.94 -1.81
CA LEU A 51 3.07 -2.12 -1.95
C LEU A 51 2.48 -2.72 -0.68
N PHE A 52 1.34 -2.19 -0.23
CA PHE A 52 0.68 -2.66 0.98
C PHE A 52 -0.82 -2.86 0.77
N VAL A 53 -1.36 -3.84 1.48
CA VAL A 53 -2.78 -3.95 1.83
C VAL A 53 -2.97 -3.46 3.26
N ILE A 54 -4.02 -2.70 3.52
CA ILE A 54 -4.37 -2.19 4.84
C ILE A 54 -5.79 -2.61 5.17
N ASN A 55 -5.99 -3.18 6.37
CA ASN A 55 -7.33 -3.40 6.90
C ASN A 55 -7.94 -2.05 7.31
N PRO A 56 -9.07 -1.62 6.71
CA PRO A 56 -9.64 -0.29 6.97
C PRO A 56 -10.13 -0.11 8.41
N SER A 57 -10.55 -1.18 9.09
CA SER A 57 -11.08 -1.11 10.45
C SER A 57 -10.00 -1.09 11.53
N THR A 58 -8.86 -1.73 11.29
CA THR A 58 -7.79 -1.89 12.30
C THR A 58 -6.50 -1.16 11.95
N LEU A 59 -6.37 -0.67 10.71
CA LEU A 59 -5.16 -0.06 10.14
C LEU A 59 -3.93 -0.98 10.13
N VAL A 60 -4.11 -2.28 10.39
CA VAL A 60 -3.04 -3.27 10.23
C VAL A 60 -2.64 -3.35 8.77
N GLN A 61 -1.34 -3.35 8.51
CA GLN A 61 -0.74 -3.34 7.19
C GLN A 61 -0.12 -4.70 6.89
N TYR A 62 -0.19 -5.10 5.62
CA TYR A 62 0.31 -6.37 5.12
C TYR A 62 1.10 -6.11 3.83
N PRO A 63 2.36 -6.58 3.71
CA PRO A 63 3.17 -6.33 2.53
C PRO A 63 2.65 -7.13 1.34
N LEU A 64 2.62 -6.51 0.16
CA LEU A 64 2.23 -7.14 -1.10
C LEU A 64 3.42 -7.51 -2.00
N ASN A 65 4.63 -7.05 -1.70
CA ASN A 65 5.83 -7.35 -2.47
C ASN A 65 7.08 -7.42 -1.61
N ASP A 66 8.19 -7.89 -2.18
CA ASP A 66 9.45 -8.11 -1.46
C ASP A 66 9.98 -6.83 -0.81
N ILE A 67 9.83 -5.68 -1.47
CA ILE A 67 10.26 -4.38 -0.94
C ILE A 67 9.49 -4.05 0.35
N ALA A 68 8.16 -4.22 0.35
CA ALA A 68 7.35 -4.01 1.53
C ALA A 68 7.64 -5.05 2.63
N THR A 69 7.90 -6.30 2.24
CA THR A 69 8.28 -7.38 3.17
C THR A 69 9.60 -7.07 3.86
N GLU A 70 10.61 -6.60 3.12
CA GLU A 70 11.90 -6.19 3.68
C GLU A 70 11.71 -5.03 4.66
N MET A 71 10.93 -4.01 4.29
CA MET A 71 10.62 -2.87 5.18
C MET A 71 9.98 -3.33 6.50
N MET A 72 9.11 -4.34 6.46
CA MET A 72 8.54 -4.95 7.66
C MET A 72 9.62 -5.68 8.47
N GLN A 73 10.42 -6.53 7.84
CA GLN A 73 11.44 -7.36 8.50
C GLN A 73 12.52 -6.52 9.20
N VAL A 74 12.95 -5.41 8.59
CA VAL A 74 13.94 -4.50 9.18
C VAL A 74 13.33 -3.47 10.14
N GLY A 75 12.02 -3.56 10.42
CA GLY A 75 11.33 -2.70 11.39
C GLY A 75 11.08 -1.26 10.92
N LYS A 76 11.22 -0.97 9.62
CA LYS A 76 10.88 0.36 9.05
C LYS A 76 9.37 0.61 9.03
N VAL A 77 8.56 -0.45 8.98
CA VAL A 77 7.09 -0.38 8.99
C VAL A 77 6.54 -1.42 9.96
N ASN A 78 5.56 -1.03 10.76
CA ASN A 78 4.77 -1.97 11.56
C ASN A 78 3.72 -2.64 10.66
N ALA A 79 4.03 -3.86 10.22
CA ALA A 79 3.17 -4.69 9.38
C ALA A 79 3.19 -6.14 9.87
N LYS A 80 2.23 -6.94 9.39
CA LYS A 80 2.13 -8.38 9.67
C LYS A 80 2.20 -9.19 8.38
N SER A 81 2.48 -10.49 8.49
CA SER A 81 2.47 -11.39 7.33
C SER A 81 1.12 -11.36 6.62
N LEU A 82 1.15 -11.31 5.29
CA LEU A 82 -0.02 -11.35 4.42
C LEU A 82 -0.83 -12.63 4.59
N ASP A 83 -0.17 -13.75 4.93
CA ASP A 83 -0.80 -15.07 5.11
C ASP A 83 -1.94 -15.08 6.13
N ILE A 84 -1.93 -14.14 7.08
CA ILE A 84 -2.99 -13.98 8.10
C ILE A 84 -4.34 -13.66 7.45
N ILE A 85 -4.35 -12.95 6.32
CA ILE A 85 -5.57 -12.50 5.67
C ILE A 85 -5.80 -13.14 4.29
N LEU A 86 -4.89 -13.98 3.82
CA LEU A 86 -4.93 -14.57 2.49
C LEU A 86 -5.75 -15.86 2.48
N LEU A 87 -6.74 -15.92 1.58
CA LEU A 87 -7.58 -17.10 1.35
C LEU A 87 -6.78 -18.22 0.67
N ASP A 88 -7.18 -19.46 0.94
CA ASP A 88 -6.75 -20.60 0.13
C ASP A 88 -7.49 -20.59 -1.22
N ASP A 89 -6.84 -21.09 -2.28
CA ASP A 89 -7.45 -21.24 -3.59
C ASP A 89 -8.52 -22.33 -3.55
N SER A 90 -9.77 -21.96 -3.83
CA SER A 90 -10.90 -22.89 -3.87
C SER A 90 -10.72 -24.04 -4.87
N LYS A 91 -9.93 -23.84 -5.93
CA LYS A 91 -9.62 -24.87 -6.93
C LYS A 91 -8.43 -25.75 -6.52
N ASN A 92 -7.50 -25.21 -5.74
CA ASN A 92 -6.33 -25.91 -5.22
C ASN A 92 -6.07 -25.52 -3.75
N PRO A 93 -6.75 -26.15 -2.77
CA PRO A 93 -6.69 -25.72 -1.37
C PRO A 93 -5.30 -25.77 -0.72
N THR A 94 -4.31 -26.41 -1.35
CA THR A 94 -2.92 -26.43 -0.91
C THR A 94 -2.15 -25.15 -1.30
N GLN A 95 -2.76 -24.27 -2.09
CA GLN A 95 -2.17 -23.02 -2.56
C GLN A 95 -3.01 -21.84 -2.07
N LYS A 96 -2.36 -20.70 -1.87
CA LYS A 96 -3.06 -19.44 -1.58
C LYS A 96 -3.60 -18.82 -2.86
N MET A 97 -4.67 -18.03 -2.72
CA MET A 97 -5.18 -17.19 -3.80
C MET A 97 -4.08 -16.27 -4.35
N SER A 98 -4.08 -16.07 -5.67
CA SER A 98 -3.11 -15.16 -6.31
C SER A 98 -3.30 -13.72 -5.83
N ILE A 99 -2.18 -13.08 -5.51
CA ILE A 99 -2.14 -11.67 -5.10
C ILE A 99 -1.80 -10.72 -6.25
N GLU A 100 -1.51 -11.25 -7.44
CA GLU A 100 -1.07 -10.49 -8.61
C GLU A 100 -2.05 -9.36 -8.99
N PRO A 101 -3.39 -9.55 -9.02
CA PRO A 101 -4.32 -8.47 -9.34
C PRO A 101 -4.21 -7.27 -8.38
N PHE A 102 -3.91 -7.53 -7.11
CA PHE A 102 -3.78 -6.50 -6.08
C PHE A 102 -2.42 -5.81 -6.13
N GLN A 103 -1.37 -6.55 -6.47
CA GLN A 103 -0.05 -5.96 -6.76
C GLN A 103 -0.13 -4.99 -7.93
N GLN A 104 -0.81 -5.36 -9.02
CA GLN A 104 -1.02 -4.49 -10.18
C GLN A 104 -1.85 -3.25 -9.82
N ALA A 105 -2.97 -3.44 -9.11
CA ALA A 105 -3.81 -2.32 -8.67
C ALA A 105 -3.07 -1.35 -7.74
N ALA A 106 -2.31 -1.87 -6.76
CA ALA A 106 -1.50 -1.05 -5.87
C ALA A 106 -0.36 -0.35 -6.62
N LEU A 107 0.30 -1.03 -7.57
CA LEU A 107 1.36 -0.45 -8.40
C LEU A 107 0.84 0.74 -9.23
N ALA A 108 -0.38 0.66 -9.76
CA ALA A 108 -0.98 1.77 -10.50
C ALA A 108 -1.21 3.03 -9.64
N LEU A 109 -1.25 2.91 -8.30
CA LEU A 109 -1.30 4.05 -7.39
C LEU A 109 0.04 4.78 -7.29
N CYS A 110 1.15 4.10 -7.60
CA CYS A 110 2.47 4.73 -7.59
C CYS A 110 2.60 5.82 -8.65
N ASP A 111 1.93 5.64 -9.79
CA ASP A 111 2.00 6.55 -10.95
C ASP A 111 1.02 7.74 -10.82
N LYS A 112 0.13 7.70 -9.81
CA LYS A 112 -0.81 8.79 -9.48
C LYS A 112 -0.21 9.80 -8.48
N LYS A 113 1.09 9.74 -8.20
CA LYS A 113 1.81 10.66 -7.30
C LYS A 113 2.21 11.96 -7.98
#